data_AF-A0A7S2X5Z1-F1
#
_entry.id   AF-A0A7S2X5Z1-F1
#
_cell.length_a   1.000
_cell.length_b   1.000
_cell.length_c   1.000
_cell.angle_alpha   90.00
_cell.angle_beta   90.00
_cell.angle_gamma   90.00
#
_symmetry.space_group_name_H-M   'P 1'
#
loop_
_entity.id
_entity.type
_entity.pdbx_description
1 polymer ?
#
loop_
_entity_poly.entity_id
_entity_poly.type
_entity_poly.pdbx_seq_one_letter_code
_entity_poly.pdbx_strand_id
1 'polypeptide(L)'
;MSESELKSTTNDVEKKERKVEDIFWSHPGGDQWHMQEGEEDVDCFKRVDAGDIPLRGKKYLTDKKKFPSKSAAYELVCCKCFKTKDQMLHSAQAVESLRKFLADNSDNDYFIINWLVPGHYTVVNLYVRKLPYGEDKEFDTLLQKFREGDDKFRSTRFKYIPIIHEAPSVVKASVVALLGRLRPVLIGNKLTTHHFIGKNYTEVNVDTGSSSIVNAAAGILIKGFKGIIATTAFLIEGRDEDELPERMLGLHCNRRVEVAKVCVEYDYTAPPPLKKKKSSWFGGMFGSSKRGSKSKVEETKEERRLKQASSIEENVEPNTQGV
;
A
#
# COMPACT_ATOMS: atom_id res chain seq x y z
N MET A 1 9.87 -58.26 -15.43
CA MET A 1 10.00 -56.93 -14.81
C MET A 1 9.10 -56.92 -13.60
N SER A 2 9.68 -57.02 -12.42
CA SER A 2 8.99 -57.18 -11.15
C SER A 2 8.44 -55.84 -10.64
N GLU A 3 7.40 -55.87 -9.81
CA GLU A 3 6.79 -54.71 -9.12
C GLU A 3 7.79 -53.84 -8.32
N SER A 4 9.04 -54.29 -8.17
CA SER A 4 10.14 -53.54 -7.58
C SER A 4 10.72 -52.44 -8.48
N GLU A 5 10.42 -52.41 -9.78
CA GLU A 5 10.96 -51.43 -10.73
C GLU A 5 10.05 -50.21 -10.97
N LEU A 6 8.84 -50.19 -10.38
CA LEU A 6 7.89 -49.06 -10.46
C LEU A 6 8.00 -48.06 -9.29
N LYS A 7 8.98 -48.21 -8.40
CA LYS A 7 9.23 -47.32 -7.24
C LYS A 7 10.47 -46.43 -7.41
N SER A 8 10.81 -46.03 -8.63
CA SER A 8 12.03 -45.25 -8.92
C SER A 8 11.78 -43.84 -9.49
N THR A 9 10.55 -43.34 -9.49
CA THR A 9 10.28 -41.96 -9.96
C THR A 9 9.12 -41.31 -9.21
N THR A 10 9.35 -41.01 -7.94
CA THR A 10 8.66 -39.92 -7.23
C THR A 10 9.61 -39.42 -6.16
N ASN A 11 10.57 -38.59 -6.58
CA ASN A 11 11.17 -37.61 -5.67
C ASN A 11 10.11 -36.53 -5.43
N ASP A 12 9.09 -36.87 -4.64
CA ASP A 12 8.28 -35.87 -3.96
C ASP A 12 9.17 -35.28 -2.88
N VAL A 13 9.90 -34.24 -3.25
CA VAL A 13 10.44 -33.30 -2.27
C VAL A 13 9.22 -32.62 -1.68
N GLU A 14 8.67 -33.19 -0.61
CA GLU A 14 7.81 -32.47 0.32
C GLU A 14 8.57 -31.20 0.70
N LYS A 15 8.16 -30.08 0.09
CA LYS A 15 8.70 -28.77 0.37
C LYS A 15 8.22 -28.42 1.77
N LYS A 16 8.97 -28.85 2.79
CA LYS A 16 8.67 -28.62 4.20
C LYS A 16 8.38 -27.13 4.36
N GLU A 17 7.13 -26.80 4.71
CA GLU A 17 6.71 -25.41 4.88
C GLU A 17 7.65 -24.75 5.89
N ARG A 18 8.44 -23.77 5.42
CA ARG A 18 9.29 -22.98 6.31
C ARG A 18 8.42 -22.13 7.22
N LYS A 19 8.74 -22.11 8.51
CA LYS A 19 8.07 -21.22 9.46
C LYS A 19 8.48 -19.78 9.15
N VAL A 20 7.62 -18.78 9.40
CA VAL A 20 7.98 -17.38 9.06
C VAL A 20 9.13 -16.89 9.92
N GLU A 21 9.27 -17.44 11.10
CA GLU A 21 10.38 -17.23 12.02
C GLU A 21 11.73 -17.61 11.38
N ASP A 22 11.75 -18.54 10.43
CA ASP A 22 12.96 -18.94 9.70
C ASP A 22 13.28 -18.00 8.53
N ILE A 23 12.35 -17.09 8.18
CA ILE A 23 12.48 -16.13 7.09
C ILE A 23 12.86 -14.79 7.71
N PHE A 24 14.16 -14.51 7.80
CA PHE A 24 14.66 -13.30 8.42
C PHE A 24 15.52 -12.48 7.46
N TRP A 25 15.08 -11.26 7.16
CA TRP A 25 15.88 -10.29 6.43
C TRP A 25 16.70 -9.44 7.41
N SER A 26 18.02 -9.63 7.42
CA SER A 26 18.94 -8.82 8.21
C SER A 26 19.45 -7.59 7.44
N HIS A 27 19.63 -6.48 8.15
CA HIS A 27 20.33 -5.29 7.67
C HIS A 27 21.12 -4.69 8.84
N PRO A 28 22.40 -4.28 8.65
CA PRO A 28 23.19 -3.67 9.72
C PRO A 28 22.48 -2.47 10.37
N GLY A 29 22.26 -2.53 11.68
CA GLY A 29 21.54 -1.48 12.43
C GLY A 29 20.01 -1.48 12.23
N GLY A 30 19.46 -2.32 11.34
CA GLY A 30 18.04 -2.36 11.01
C GLY A 30 17.18 -3.19 11.96
N ASP A 31 17.76 -3.73 13.04
CA ASP A 31 17.08 -4.61 14.00
C ASP A 31 16.64 -3.87 15.27
N GLN A 32 16.78 -2.53 15.30
CA GLN A 32 16.27 -1.68 16.38
C GLN A 32 14.74 -1.72 16.47
N TRP A 33 14.06 -1.83 15.32
CA TRP A 33 12.63 -2.14 15.27
C TRP A 33 12.46 -3.65 15.23
N HIS A 34 12.00 -4.23 16.32
CA HIS A 34 12.01 -5.68 16.50
C HIS A 34 10.60 -6.24 16.68
N MET A 35 10.46 -7.55 16.42
CA MET A 35 9.23 -8.26 16.77
C MET A 35 9.11 -8.30 18.29
N GLN A 36 7.91 -8.09 18.84
CA GLN A 36 7.69 -8.24 20.27
C GLN A 36 7.86 -9.71 20.69
N GLU A 37 8.97 -10.03 21.38
CA GLU A 37 9.24 -11.36 21.94
C GLU A 37 9.06 -11.41 23.48
N GLY A 38 8.88 -10.26 24.15
CA GLY A 38 8.74 -10.15 25.61
C GLY A 38 7.73 -9.09 26.07
N GLU A 39 7.90 -8.59 27.30
CA GLU A 39 7.03 -7.55 27.89
C GLU A 39 7.25 -6.14 27.31
N GLU A 40 8.24 -5.96 26.43
CA GLU A 40 8.56 -4.68 25.81
C GLU A 40 7.44 -4.17 24.89
N ASP A 41 7.09 -2.89 25.04
CA ASP A 41 5.97 -2.23 24.35
C ASP A 41 6.42 -1.09 23.41
N VAL A 42 7.73 -0.91 23.24
CA VAL A 42 8.34 0.27 22.59
C VAL A 42 9.21 -0.16 21.42
N ASP A 43 9.15 0.59 20.33
CA ASP A 43 9.94 0.32 19.11
C ASP A 43 9.75 -1.11 18.58
N CYS A 44 8.55 -1.67 18.76
CA CYS A 44 8.27 -3.04 18.37
C CYS A 44 7.06 -3.16 17.44
N PHE A 45 6.96 -4.30 16.76
CA PHE A 45 5.79 -4.70 16.00
C PHE A 45 5.32 -6.08 16.46
N LYS A 46 4.02 -6.35 16.25
CA LYS A 46 3.39 -7.60 16.62
C LYS A 46 2.53 -8.11 15.47
N ARG A 47 2.65 -9.41 15.18
CA ARG A 47 1.68 -10.10 14.32
C ARG A 47 0.35 -10.19 15.01
N VAL A 48 -0.71 -9.87 14.29
CA VAL A 48 -2.08 -9.91 14.81
C VAL A 48 -2.97 -10.64 13.82
N ASP A 49 -3.96 -11.35 14.35
CA ASP A 49 -4.96 -12.00 13.51
C ASP A 49 -5.91 -10.95 12.91
N ALA A 50 -6.47 -11.25 11.74
CA ALA A 50 -7.50 -10.40 11.12
C ALA A 50 -8.73 -10.23 12.03
N GLY A 51 -8.96 -11.17 12.96
CA GLY A 51 -9.99 -11.10 13.99
C GLY A 51 -11.36 -10.84 13.38
N ASP A 52 -12.11 -9.92 14.00
CA ASP A 52 -13.46 -9.55 13.58
C ASP A 52 -13.50 -8.43 12.52
N ILE A 53 -12.39 -8.12 11.85
CA ILE A 53 -12.37 -7.05 10.82
C ILE A 53 -13.37 -7.43 9.71
N PRO A 54 -14.46 -6.65 9.52
CA PRO A 54 -15.53 -7.06 8.62
C PRO A 54 -15.20 -6.73 7.17
N LEU A 55 -15.07 -7.76 6.33
CA LEU A 55 -14.79 -7.68 4.90
C LEU A 55 -16.00 -8.07 4.04
N ARG A 56 -15.99 -7.70 2.75
CA ARG A 56 -17.11 -8.00 1.84
C ARG A 56 -17.30 -9.51 1.69
N GLY A 57 -18.51 -9.98 2.00
CA GLY A 57 -18.89 -11.39 1.82
C GLY A 57 -19.11 -11.76 0.35
N LYS A 58 -19.30 -13.07 0.11
CA LYS A 58 -19.50 -13.64 -1.22
C LYS A 58 -20.62 -12.99 -2.04
N LYS A 59 -21.71 -12.57 -1.38
CA LYS A 59 -22.87 -11.91 -2.02
C LYS A 59 -22.92 -10.40 -1.82
N TYR A 60 -21.80 -9.78 -1.42
CA TYR A 60 -21.77 -8.36 -1.04
C TYR A 60 -22.33 -7.42 -2.11
N LEU A 61 -22.14 -7.72 -3.40
CA LEU A 61 -22.65 -6.87 -4.48
C LEU A 61 -24.18 -6.72 -4.42
N THR A 62 -24.90 -7.75 -3.96
CA THR A 62 -26.36 -7.74 -3.82
C THR A 62 -26.83 -7.44 -2.40
N ASP A 63 -26.23 -8.06 -1.37
CA ASP A 63 -26.74 -8.00 0.00
C ASP A 63 -26.03 -6.98 0.90
N LYS A 64 -24.90 -6.42 0.46
CA LYS A 64 -24.01 -5.50 1.21
C LYS A 64 -23.53 -6.05 2.56
N LYS A 65 -23.57 -7.37 2.78
CA LYS A 65 -23.19 -8.02 4.04
C LYS A 65 -21.70 -8.26 4.14
N LYS A 66 -21.15 -7.97 5.31
CA LYS A 66 -19.74 -8.17 5.65
C LYS A 66 -19.59 -9.19 6.76
N PHE A 67 -18.49 -9.91 6.74
CA PHE A 67 -18.16 -10.98 7.69
C PHE A 67 -16.70 -10.86 8.11
N PRO A 68 -16.31 -11.41 9.28
CA PRO A 68 -14.92 -11.54 9.65
C PRO A 68 -14.08 -12.15 8.53
N SER A 69 -12.88 -11.62 8.31
CA SER A 69 -11.94 -12.18 7.35
C SER A 69 -11.47 -13.56 7.78
N LYS A 70 -11.16 -14.44 6.82
CA LYS A 70 -10.23 -15.55 7.08
C LYS A 70 -8.85 -15.00 7.46
N SER A 71 -7.96 -15.88 7.94
CA SER A 71 -6.56 -15.53 8.18
C SER A 71 -5.93 -14.87 6.95
N ALA A 72 -5.07 -13.88 7.22
CA ALA A 72 -4.44 -13.08 6.18
C ALA A 72 -3.60 -13.94 5.23
N ALA A 73 -3.58 -13.57 3.96
CA ALA A 73 -2.85 -14.31 2.93
C ALA A 73 -1.33 -14.21 3.09
N TYR A 74 -0.86 -13.08 3.62
CA TYR A 74 0.54 -12.81 3.91
C TYR A 74 0.73 -12.50 5.40
N GLU A 75 1.83 -12.98 5.94
CA GLU A 75 2.25 -12.77 7.32
C GLU A 75 3.46 -11.83 7.36
N LEU A 76 3.50 -10.92 8.35
CA LEU A 76 4.61 -9.98 8.49
C LEU A 76 5.89 -10.71 8.89
N VAL A 77 6.95 -10.50 8.11
CA VAL A 77 8.31 -10.92 8.41
C VAL A 77 8.96 -9.91 9.35
N CYS A 78 9.10 -8.66 8.90
CA CYS A 78 9.73 -7.60 9.68
C CYS A 78 9.31 -6.21 9.22
N CYS A 79 9.49 -5.23 10.11
CA CYS A 79 9.49 -3.81 9.78
C CYS A 79 10.93 -3.27 9.87
N LYS A 80 11.35 -2.45 8.90
CA LYS A 80 12.62 -1.69 8.97
C LYS A 80 12.38 -0.26 8.54
N CYS A 81 13.13 0.68 9.10
CA CYS A 81 13.07 2.08 8.69
C CYS A 81 14.42 2.55 8.14
N PHE A 82 14.40 3.27 7.03
CA PHE A 82 15.58 3.88 6.43
C PHE A 82 15.40 5.38 6.37
N LYS A 83 16.45 6.11 6.74
CA LYS A 83 16.57 7.55 6.53
C LYS A 83 17.56 7.77 5.39
N THR A 84 17.16 8.59 4.42
CA THR A 84 17.90 8.76 3.16
C THR A 84 17.98 10.24 2.80
N LYS A 85 18.92 10.59 1.90
CA LYS A 85 19.07 11.97 1.42
C LYS A 85 17.90 12.40 0.54
N ASP A 86 17.47 11.51 -0.36
CA ASP A 86 16.32 11.68 -1.25
C ASP A 86 15.27 10.61 -0.96
N GLN A 87 14.01 10.86 -1.32
CA GLN A 87 12.94 9.88 -1.16
C GLN A 87 13.25 8.55 -1.87
N MET A 88 13.35 7.46 -1.11
CA MET A 88 13.61 6.12 -1.63
C MET A 88 12.33 5.46 -2.14
N LEU A 89 12.33 5.15 -3.44
CA LEU A 89 11.32 4.31 -4.09
C LEU A 89 11.91 2.92 -4.35
N HIS A 90 11.03 1.93 -4.56
CA HIS A 90 11.41 0.57 -4.94
C HIS A 90 12.46 -0.05 -4.00
N SER A 91 12.16 -0.12 -2.70
CA SER A 91 13.10 -0.58 -1.67
C SER A 91 13.65 -1.97 -1.96
N ALA A 92 12.86 -2.83 -2.61
CA ALA A 92 13.29 -4.16 -3.05
C ALA A 92 14.47 -4.13 -4.04
N GLN A 93 14.66 -3.03 -4.77
CA GLN A 93 15.82 -2.81 -5.64
C GLN A 93 16.84 -1.85 -5.04
N ALA A 94 16.39 -0.81 -4.34
CA ALA A 94 17.25 0.23 -3.80
C ALA A 94 18.09 -0.23 -2.60
N VAL A 95 17.55 -1.13 -1.76
CA VAL A 95 18.23 -1.64 -0.57
C VAL A 95 18.97 -2.93 -0.90
N GLU A 96 20.30 -2.89 -0.90
CA GLU A 96 21.15 -4.00 -1.34
C GLU A 96 20.86 -5.30 -0.58
N SER A 97 20.75 -5.23 0.76
CA SER A 97 20.50 -6.43 1.57
C SER A 97 19.10 -7.00 1.35
N LEU A 98 18.10 -6.16 1.06
CA LEU A 98 16.75 -6.62 0.73
C LEU A 98 16.75 -7.32 -0.62
N ARG A 99 17.40 -6.71 -1.62
CA ARG A 99 17.52 -7.27 -2.96
C ARG A 99 18.17 -8.65 -2.95
N LYS A 100 19.30 -8.79 -2.23
CA LYS A 100 19.97 -10.08 -2.03
C LYS A 100 19.06 -11.08 -1.33
N PHE A 101 18.45 -10.69 -0.21
CA PHE A 101 17.53 -11.55 0.54
C PHE A 101 16.38 -12.09 -0.32
N LEU A 102 15.74 -11.24 -1.14
CA LEU A 102 14.64 -11.64 -2.02
C LEU A 102 15.11 -12.62 -3.12
N ALA A 103 16.33 -12.47 -3.62
CA ALA A 103 16.92 -13.37 -4.59
C ALA A 103 17.28 -14.74 -3.97
N ASP A 104 17.90 -14.72 -2.80
CA ASP A 104 18.32 -15.93 -2.07
C ASP A 104 17.11 -16.74 -1.55
N ASN A 105 15.97 -16.09 -1.36
CA ASN A 105 14.71 -16.71 -0.93
C ASN A 105 13.63 -16.65 -2.02
N SER A 106 14.05 -16.82 -3.28
CA SER A 106 13.19 -16.66 -4.48
C SER A 106 12.06 -17.69 -4.62
N ASP A 107 12.03 -18.70 -3.75
CA ASP A 107 10.98 -19.71 -3.67
C ASP A 107 9.75 -19.26 -2.86
N ASN A 108 9.84 -18.12 -2.17
CA ASN A 108 8.74 -17.46 -1.48
C ASN A 108 8.15 -16.32 -2.34
N ASP A 109 6.90 -15.96 -2.06
CA ASP A 109 6.24 -14.79 -2.63
C ASP A 109 6.07 -13.70 -1.57
N TYR A 110 6.53 -12.49 -1.87
CA TYR A 110 6.58 -11.37 -0.93
C TYR A 110 5.59 -10.27 -1.30
N PHE A 111 5.05 -9.62 -0.27
CA PHE A 111 4.35 -8.35 -0.43
C PHE A 111 5.08 -7.30 0.43
N ILE A 112 5.48 -6.21 -0.19
CA ILE A 112 6.26 -5.15 0.45
C ILE A 112 5.40 -3.90 0.46
N ILE A 113 5.17 -3.34 1.65
CA ILE A 113 4.40 -2.10 1.79
C ILE A 113 5.31 -1.07 2.43
N ASN A 114 5.62 -0.03 1.67
CA ASN A 114 6.47 1.05 2.14
C ASN A 114 5.61 2.27 2.50
N TRP A 115 5.78 2.81 3.71
CA TRP A 115 5.32 4.16 4.01
C TRP A 115 6.46 5.13 3.76
N LEU A 116 6.27 6.04 2.81
CA LEU A 116 7.20 7.15 2.59
C LEU A 116 6.72 8.29 3.48
N VAL A 117 7.48 8.52 4.54
CA VAL A 117 7.17 9.46 5.62
C VAL A 117 7.98 10.75 5.41
N PRO A 118 7.40 11.94 5.66
CA PRO A 118 8.10 13.21 5.48
C PRO A 118 9.48 13.24 6.14
N GLY A 119 10.41 13.95 5.52
CA GLY A 119 11.81 13.88 5.91
C GLY A 119 12.52 12.65 5.37
N HIS A 120 12.06 12.05 4.28
CA HIS A 120 12.75 10.95 3.58
C HIS A 120 13.01 9.72 4.45
N TYR A 121 12.07 9.43 5.35
CA TYR A 121 12.00 8.15 6.02
C TYR A 121 11.21 7.17 5.15
N THR A 122 11.73 5.96 4.98
CA THR A 122 11.05 4.85 4.31
C THR A 122 10.86 3.72 5.29
N VAL A 123 9.62 3.50 5.71
CA VAL A 123 9.25 2.36 6.57
C VAL A 123 8.87 1.19 5.68
N VAL A 124 9.72 0.17 5.63
CA VAL A 124 9.54 -1.06 4.88
C VAL A 124 8.83 -2.09 5.74
N ASN A 125 7.64 -2.52 5.32
CA ASN A 125 6.92 -3.65 5.92
C ASN A 125 7.02 -4.83 4.95
N LEU A 126 7.83 -5.82 5.30
CA LEU A 126 8.05 -7.01 4.48
C LEU A 126 7.10 -8.12 4.95
N TYR A 127 6.26 -8.61 4.06
CA TYR A 127 5.39 -9.75 4.31
C TYR A 127 5.75 -10.91 3.39
N VAL A 128 5.53 -12.12 3.87
CA VAL A 128 5.68 -13.35 3.09
C VAL A 128 4.34 -14.06 2.99
N ARG A 129 4.06 -14.62 1.82
CA ARG A 129 2.83 -15.36 1.57
C ARG A 129 2.80 -16.64 2.42
N LYS A 130 1.68 -16.87 3.09
CA LYS A 130 1.41 -18.11 3.85
C LYS A 130 0.21 -18.88 3.34
N LEU A 131 -0.71 -18.22 2.65
CA LEU A 131 -1.82 -18.87 1.97
C LEU A 131 -1.29 -19.70 0.78
N PRO A 132 -1.45 -21.03 0.78
CA PRO A 132 -1.14 -21.86 -0.38
C PRO A 132 -1.90 -21.39 -1.61
N TYR A 133 -1.21 -21.40 -2.76
CA TYR A 133 -1.84 -21.10 -4.04
C TYR A 133 -2.96 -22.10 -4.35
N GLY A 134 -4.12 -21.59 -4.78
CA GLY A 134 -5.30 -22.38 -5.12
C GLY A 134 -6.26 -22.66 -3.96
N GLU A 135 -5.87 -22.38 -2.70
CA GLU A 135 -6.75 -22.57 -1.54
C GLU A 135 -7.87 -21.51 -1.49
N ASP A 136 -7.57 -20.29 -1.92
CA ASP A 136 -8.54 -19.20 -2.04
C ASP A 136 -8.45 -18.59 -3.44
N LYS A 137 -9.25 -19.16 -4.35
CA LYS A 137 -9.21 -18.83 -5.79
C LYS A 137 -9.61 -17.38 -6.05
N GLU A 138 -10.53 -16.84 -5.27
CA GLU A 138 -11.01 -15.48 -5.38
C GLU A 138 -9.91 -14.48 -4.98
N PHE A 139 -9.19 -14.75 -3.87
CA PHE A 139 -8.00 -13.97 -3.52
C PHE A 139 -6.91 -14.07 -4.58
N ASP A 140 -6.60 -15.27 -5.06
CA ASP A 140 -5.55 -15.49 -6.07
C ASP A 140 -5.85 -14.77 -7.38
N THR A 141 -7.09 -14.86 -7.85
CA THR A 141 -7.57 -14.16 -9.04
C THR A 141 -7.43 -12.65 -8.86
N LEU A 142 -7.87 -12.11 -7.72
CA LEU A 142 -7.79 -10.68 -7.45
C LEU A 142 -6.34 -10.19 -7.34
N LEU A 143 -5.46 -10.95 -6.69
CA LEU A 143 -4.04 -10.63 -6.58
C LEU A 143 -3.36 -10.67 -7.96
N GLN A 144 -3.68 -11.64 -8.80
CA GLN A 144 -3.17 -11.72 -10.17
C GLN A 144 -3.62 -10.50 -10.99
N LYS A 145 -4.92 -10.18 -10.99
CA LYS A 145 -5.45 -8.96 -11.64
C LYS A 145 -4.75 -7.70 -11.13
N PHE A 146 -4.43 -7.62 -9.83
CA PHE A 146 -3.68 -6.50 -9.27
C PHE A 146 -2.23 -6.40 -9.78
N ARG A 147 -1.54 -7.54 -9.92
CA ARG A 147 -0.17 -7.59 -10.47
C ARG A 147 -0.13 -7.24 -11.95
N GLU A 148 -1.09 -7.74 -12.73
CA GLU A 148 -1.18 -7.55 -14.18
C GLU A 148 -1.82 -6.22 -14.60
N GLY A 149 -2.57 -5.58 -13.70
CA GLY A 149 -3.24 -4.31 -13.95
C GLY A 149 -2.29 -3.14 -14.22
N ASP A 150 -2.85 -1.97 -14.50
CA ASP A 150 -2.09 -0.72 -14.58
C ASP A 150 -2.01 -0.02 -13.21
N ASP A 151 -1.29 1.11 -13.13
CA ASP A 151 -1.16 1.87 -11.88
C ASP A 151 -2.50 2.43 -11.41
N LYS A 152 -3.42 2.75 -12.34
CA LYS A 152 -4.76 3.24 -11.98
C LYS A 152 -5.57 2.14 -11.31
N PHE A 153 -5.56 0.93 -11.85
CA PHE A 153 -6.17 -0.23 -11.24
C PHE A 153 -5.60 -0.44 -9.84
N ARG A 154 -4.27 -0.58 -9.70
CA ARG A 154 -3.66 -0.83 -8.39
C ARG A 154 -3.99 0.25 -7.35
N SER A 155 -3.84 1.52 -7.73
CA SER A 155 -4.07 2.66 -6.82
C SER A 155 -5.54 2.77 -6.38
N THR A 156 -6.49 2.42 -7.25
CA THR A 156 -7.92 2.47 -6.91
C THR A 156 -8.44 1.22 -6.23
N ARG A 157 -7.60 0.19 -6.03
CA ARG A 157 -7.98 -1.11 -5.46
C ARG A 157 -7.30 -1.39 -4.14
N PHE A 158 -6.11 -0.85 -3.92
CA PHE A 158 -5.38 -1.03 -2.67
C PHE A 158 -6.10 -0.30 -1.51
N LYS A 159 -6.54 -1.07 -0.52
CA LYS A 159 -7.35 -0.63 0.61
C LYS A 159 -6.53 -0.74 1.90
N TYR A 160 -6.56 0.35 2.68
CA TYR A 160 -5.93 0.46 3.98
C TYR A 160 -6.99 0.57 5.08
N ILE A 161 -6.80 -0.14 6.18
CA ILE A 161 -7.63 -0.07 7.38
C ILE A 161 -6.73 0.31 8.57
N PRO A 162 -6.81 1.57 9.06
CA PRO A 162 -6.18 1.95 10.31
C PRO A 162 -7.05 1.53 11.51
N ILE A 163 -6.45 0.84 12.48
CA ILE A 163 -7.09 0.56 13.78
C ILE A 163 -6.19 1.18 14.85
N ILE A 164 -6.61 2.31 15.40
CA ILE A 164 -5.85 3.07 16.40
C ILE A 164 -6.30 2.62 17.80
N HIS A 165 -5.43 1.91 18.51
CA HIS A 165 -5.64 1.48 19.90
C HIS A 165 -5.27 2.60 20.88
N GLU A 166 -4.13 3.27 20.63
CA GLU A 166 -3.63 4.40 21.40
C GLU A 166 -3.00 5.42 20.44
N ALA A 167 -3.22 6.71 20.68
CA ALA A 167 -2.51 7.80 19.99
C ALA A 167 -2.71 9.13 20.73
N PRO A 168 -1.72 10.04 20.74
CA PRO A 168 -1.95 11.42 21.18
C PRO A 168 -3.04 12.08 20.34
N SER A 169 -3.92 12.87 20.95
CA SER A 169 -5.08 13.46 20.28
C SER A 169 -4.71 14.26 19.03
N VAL A 170 -3.60 15.00 19.06
CA VAL A 170 -3.10 15.75 17.90
C VAL A 170 -2.73 14.83 16.73
N VAL A 171 -2.09 13.69 17.02
CA VAL A 171 -1.68 12.72 16.02
C VAL A 171 -2.90 12.01 15.43
N LYS A 172 -3.84 11.61 16.29
CA LYS A 172 -5.11 11.02 15.87
C LYS A 172 -5.88 11.98 14.95
N ALA A 173 -5.95 13.26 15.30
CA ALA A 173 -6.59 14.29 14.48
C ALA A 173 -5.91 14.45 13.11
N SER A 174 -4.58 14.45 13.04
CA SER A 174 -3.84 14.49 11.78
C SER A 174 -4.10 13.27 10.89
N VAL A 175 -4.18 12.07 11.47
CA VAL A 175 -4.54 10.84 10.73
C VAL A 175 -5.98 10.93 10.21
N VAL A 176 -6.92 11.44 11.01
CA VAL A 176 -8.30 11.68 10.57
C VAL A 176 -8.34 12.70 9.43
N ALA A 177 -7.61 13.80 9.54
CA ALA A 177 -7.55 14.82 8.50
C ALA A 177 -6.97 14.27 7.18
N LEU A 178 -5.95 13.43 7.26
CA LEU A 178 -5.34 12.77 6.10
C LEU A 178 -6.30 11.80 5.42
N LEU A 179 -6.91 10.89 6.18
CA LEU A 179 -7.74 9.81 5.65
C LEU A 179 -9.21 10.22 5.46
N GLY A 180 -9.58 11.39 5.98
CA GLY A 180 -10.94 11.90 6.12
C GLY A 180 -11.68 11.31 7.33
N ARG A 181 -11.55 9.99 7.57
CA ARG A 181 -12.19 9.26 8.68
C ARG A 181 -11.35 8.02 9.04
N LEU A 182 -11.46 7.51 10.28
CA LEU A 182 -10.85 6.23 10.68
C LEU A 182 -11.72 5.06 10.25
N ARG A 183 -11.66 4.72 8.97
CA ARG A 183 -12.39 3.61 8.34
C ARG A 183 -11.58 3.03 7.18
N PRO A 184 -11.95 1.85 6.64
CA PRO A 184 -11.36 1.35 5.41
C PRO A 184 -11.39 2.40 4.30
N VAL A 185 -10.23 2.61 3.68
CA VAL A 185 -10.01 3.65 2.67
C VAL A 185 -9.22 3.09 1.50
N LEU A 186 -9.63 3.44 0.27
CA LEU A 186 -8.81 3.22 -0.92
C LEU A 186 -7.67 4.23 -0.88
N ILE A 187 -6.47 3.79 -0.50
CA ILE A 187 -5.42 4.72 -0.08
C ILE A 187 -4.86 5.53 -1.25
N GLY A 188 -4.87 4.97 -2.46
CA GLY A 188 -4.47 5.69 -3.69
C GLY A 188 -5.41 6.83 -4.08
N ASN A 189 -6.61 6.94 -3.49
CA ASN A 189 -7.49 8.10 -3.64
C ASN A 189 -7.14 9.24 -2.66
N LYS A 190 -6.24 9.00 -1.70
CA LYS A 190 -5.83 9.95 -0.66
C LYS A 190 -4.37 10.35 -0.78
N LEU A 191 -3.53 9.41 -1.16
CA LEU A 191 -2.08 9.55 -1.23
C LEU A 191 -1.58 9.05 -2.58
N THR A 192 -0.46 9.60 -3.04
CA THR A 192 0.25 9.06 -4.19
C THR A 192 0.77 7.67 -3.84
N THR A 193 0.52 6.70 -4.72
CA THR A 193 1.04 5.34 -4.58
C THR A 193 1.87 4.95 -5.78
N HIS A 194 3.04 4.37 -5.55
CA HIS A 194 3.87 3.75 -6.58
C HIS A 194 3.85 2.24 -6.42
N HIS A 195 3.81 1.52 -7.52
CA HIS A 195 3.68 0.06 -7.52
C HIS A 195 4.80 -0.56 -8.33
N PHE A 196 5.41 -1.60 -7.79
CA PHE A 196 6.50 -2.32 -8.46
C PHE A 196 6.26 -3.82 -8.39
N ILE A 197 6.34 -4.49 -9.53
CA ILE A 197 6.18 -5.94 -9.62
C ILE A 197 7.54 -6.55 -9.94
N GLY A 198 8.03 -7.40 -9.04
CA GLY A 198 9.25 -8.18 -9.22
C GLY A 198 8.94 -9.64 -9.53
N LYS A 199 10.00 -10.47 -9.65
CA LYS A 199 9.86 -11.91 -9.95
C LYS A 199 9.08 -12.65 -8.85
N ASN A 200 9.33 -12.30 -7.60
CA ASN A 200 8.76 -12.97 -6.43
C ASN A 200 8.26 -11.96 -5.38
N TYR A 201 7.97 -10.73 -5.80
CA TYR A 201 7.42 -9.73 -4.89
C TYR A 201 6.48 -8.73 -5.57
N THR A 202 5.57 -8.17 -4.80
CA THR A 202 4.78 -7.00 -5.14
C THR A 202 5.07 -5.90 -4.12
N GLU A 203 5.51 -4.74 -4.56
CA GLU A 203 5.81 -3.60 -3.71
C GLU A 203 4.83 -2.45 -3.95
N VAL A 204 4.32 -1.87 -2.86
CA VAL A 204 3.47 -0.67 -2.88
C VAL A 204 4.11 0.39 -1.98
N ASN A 205 4.52 1.51 -2.55
CA ASN A 205 5.00 2.67 -1.81
C ASN A 205 3.85 3.66 -1.66
N VAL A 206 3.51 3.98 -0.41
CA VAL A 206 2.45 4.93 -0.06
C VAL A 206 3.10 6.22 0.41
N ASP A 207 3.03 7.26 -0.42
CA ASP A 207 3.63 8.55 -0.13
C ASP A 207 2.74 9.40 0.75
N THR A 208 3.02 9.41 2.05
CA THR A 208 2.27 10.26 2.99
C THR A 208 2.60 11.73 2.81
N GLY A 209 3.78 12.06 2.27
CA GLY A 209 4.19 13.42 1.92
C GLY A 209 3.49 13.96 0.67
N SER A 210 2.70 13.17 -0.05
CA SER A 210 1.86 13.72 -1.12
C SER A 210 0.66 14.53 -0.58
N SER A 211 0.35 14.42 0.71
CA SER A 211 -0.69 15.20 1.36
C SER A 211 -0.12 16.51 1.91
N SER A 212 -0.71 17.64 1.48
CA SER A 212 -0.37 18.96 2.02
C SER A 212 -0.57 19.04 3.54
N ILE A 213 -1.59 18.34 4.07
CA ILE A 213 -1.88 18.27 5.52
C ILE A 213 -0.76 17.54 6.26
N VAL A 214 -0.34 16.37 5.77
CA VAL A 214 0.74 15.60 6.41
C VAL A 214 2.06 16.32 6.32
N ASN A 215 2.38 16.96 5.20
CA ASN A 215 3.58 17.77 5.07
C ASN A 215 3.60 18.93 6.07
N ALA A 216 2.48 19.65 6.22
CA ALA A 216 2.39 20.73 7.19
C ALA A 216 2.53 20.24 8.64
N ALA A 217 2.07 19.02 8.94
CA ALA A 217 2.13 18.42 10.28
C ALA A 217 3.32 17.46 10.49
N ALA A 218 4.26 17.37 9.55
CA ALA A 218 5.29 16.34 9.50
C ALA A 218 6.08 16.21 10.81
N GLY A 219 6.59 17.32 11.34
CA GLY A 219 7.37 17.31 12.58
C GLY A 219 6.59 16.84 13.80
N ILE A 220 5.29 17.13 13.86
CA ILE A 220 4.39 16.69 14.94
C ILE A 220 4.12 15.20 14.82
N LEU A 221 3.82 14.73 13.60
CA LEU A 221 3.56 13.32 13.32
C LEU A 221 4.76 12.43 13.64
N ILE A 222 5.94 12.81 13.16
CA ILE A 222 7.18 12.04 13.38
C ILE A 222 7.48 11.91 14.88
N LYS A 223 7.37 13.00 15.64
CA LYS A 223 7.58 12.98 17.10
C LYS A 223 6.47 12.26 17.86
N GLY A 224 5.27 12.22 17.29
CA GLY A 224 4.08 11.65 17.90
C GLY A 224 3.96 10.13 17.73
N PHE A 225 4.68 9.52 16.78
CA PHE A 225 4.61 8.07 16.51
C PHE A 225 4.95 7.20 17.73
N LYS A 226 5.84 7.66 18.62
CA LYS A 226 6.17 6.97 19.88
C LYS A 226 5.00 6.88 20.88
N GLY A 227 3.93 7.64 20.67
CA GLY A 227 2.69 7.54 21.45
C GLY A 227 1.61 6.70 20.78
N ILE A 228 1.88 6.09 19.61
CA ILE A 228 0.86 5.34 18.86
C ILE A 228 0.99 3.85 19.13
N ILE A 229 -0.15 3.21 19.40
CA ILE A 229 -0.35 1.78 19.23
C ILE A 229 -1.44 1.62 18.18
N ALA A 230 -1.09 1.06 17.02
CA ALA A 230 -2.04 0.94 15.91
C ALA A 230 -1.80 -0.33 15.09
N THR A 231 -2.89 -1.03 14.79
CA THR A 231 -2.89 -2.06 13.76
C THR A 231 -3.08 -1.42 12.40
N THR A 232 -2.18 -1.77 11.48
CA THR A 232 -2.28 -1.44 10.06
C THR A 232 -2.69 -2.69 9.32
N ALA A 233 -3.79 -2.63 8.56
CA ALA A 233 -4.28 -3.77 7.80
C ALA A 233 -4.51 -3.39 6.34
N PHE A 234 -4.19 -4.31 5.43
CA PHE A 234 -4.22 -4.08 4.00
C PHE A 234 -5.00 -5.17 3.30
N LEU A 235 -5.71 -4.79 2.24
CA LEU A 235 -6.38 -5.71 1.35
C LEU A 235 -6.52 -5.10 -0.05
N ILE A 236 -6.80 -5.93 -1.02
CA ILE A 236 -7.22 -5.49 -2.35
C ILE A 236 -8.75 -5.52 -2.33
N GLU A 237 -9.38 -4.42 -2.73
CA GLU A 237 -10.84 -4.36 -2.81
C GLU A 237 -11.34 -5.34 -3.88
N GLY A 238 -12.36 -6.15 -3.60
CA GLY A 238 -13.10 -6.92 -4.62
C GLY A 238 -14.27 -6.11 -5.17
N ARG A 239 -14.49 -6.12 -6.49
CA ARG A 239 -15.59 -5.42 -7.20
C ARG A 239 -16.44 -6.35 -8.07
N ASP A 240 -15.92 -7.51 -8.44
CA ASP A 240 -16.63 -8.52 -9.24
C ASP A 240 -16.94 -9.77 -8.41
N GLU A 241 -17.89 -10.59 -8.88
CA GLU A 241 -18.33 -11.79 -8.15
C GLU A 241 -17.22 -12.84 -7.99
N ASP A 242 -16.29 -12.93 -8.94
CA ASP A 242 -15.14 -13.83 -8.92
C ASP A 242 -13.98 -13.35 -8.02
N GLU A 243 -14.15 -12.18 -7.40
CA GLU A 243 -13.19 -11.57 -6.47
C GLU A 243 -13.71 -11.57 -5.02
N LEU A 244 -14.84 -12.24 -4.76
CA LEU A 244 -15.54 -12.25 -3.48
C LEU A 244 -15.73 -13.69 -2.96
N PRO A 245 -15.53 -13.94 -1.64
CA PRO A 245 -15.36 -12.96 -0.57
C PRO A 245 -13.97 -12.30 -0.54
N GLU A 246 -13.90 -11.07 -0.03
CA GLU A 246 -12.61 -10.42 0.24
C GLU A 246 -11.85 -11.18 1.35
N ARG A 247 -10.53 -11.30 1.21
CA ARG A 247 -9.61 -11.81 2.23
C ARG A 247 -8.57 -10.75 2.60
N MET A 248 -8.20 -10.68 3.87
CA MET A 248 -7.12 -9.82 4.34
C MET A 248 -5.80 -10.16 3.63
N LEU A 249 -5.10 -9.16 3.10
CA LEU A 249 -3.80 -9.36 2.46
C LEU A 249 -2.70 -9.52 3.50
N GLY A 250 -2.61 -8.59 4.45
CA GLY A 250 -1.62 -8.62 5.51
C GLY A 250 -1.90 -7.53 6.54
N LEU A 251 -1.48 -7.78 7.78
CA LEU A 251 -1.65 -6.84 8.89
C LEU A 251 -0.62 -7.05 10.00
N HIS A 252 -0.37 -6.01 10.77
CA HIS A 252 0.44 -6.05 11.98
C HIS A 252 0.12 -4.85 12.87
N CYS A 253 0.49 -4.95 14.15
CA CYS A 253 0.40 -3.86 15.11
C CYS A 253 1.77 -3.23 15.33
N ASN A 254 1.86 -1.91 15.18
CA ASN A 254 3.04 -1.12 15.56
C ASN A 254 2.81 -0.51 16.94
N ARG A 255 3.84 -0.55 17.78
CA ARG A 255 3.74 -0.14 19.18
C ARG A 255 4.84 0.85 19.51
N ARG A 256 4.42 2.09 19.80
CA ARG A 256 5.23 3.19 20.32
C ARG A 256 6.56 3.36 19.58
N VAL A 257 6.50 3.48 18.26
CA VAL A 257 7.68 3.51 17.39
C VAL A 257 8.25 4.92 17.29
N GLU A 258 9.49 5.12 17.74
CA GLU A 258 10.25 6.33 17.51
C GLU A 258 11.07 6.21 16.23
N VAL A 259 10.48 6.65 15.11
CA VAL A 259 11.05 6.49 13.74
C VAL A 259 12.50 6.95 13.64
N ALA A 260 12.86 8.06 14.28
CA ALA A 260 14.23 8.59 14.25
C ALA A 260 15.26 7.74 15.03
N LYS A 261 14.80 6.93 15.99
CA LYS A 261 15.64 6.01 16.76
C LYS A 261 15.81 4.68 16.03
N VAL A 262 14.73 4.16 15.45
CA VAL A 262 14.74 2.85 14.80
C VAL A 262 15.22 2.86 13.35
N CYS A 263 15.41 4.04 12.76
CA CYS A 263 15.86 4.16 11.37
C CYS A 263 17.36 3.93 11.21
N VAL A 264 17.72 3.37 10.06
CA VAL A 264 19.10 3.27 9.59
C VAL A 264 19.37 4.40 8.60
N GLU A 265 20.42 5.17 8.83
CA GLU A 265 20.95 6.08 7.81
C GLU A 265 21.46 5.26 6.63
N TYR A 266 20.93 5.50 5.44
CA TYR A 266 21.22 4.74 4.25
C TYR A 266 21.62 5.66 3.11
N ASP A 267 22.77 5.37 2.51
CA ASP A 267 23.27 6.14 1.38
C ASP A 267 22.48 5.79 0.12
N TYR A 268 21.45 6.58 -0.13
CA TYR A 268 20.61 6.51 -1.31
C TYR A 268 20.45 7.91 -1.90
N THR A 269 20.70 7.99 -3.20
CA THR A 269 20.45 9.17 -4.03
C THR A 269 19.47 8.75 -5.14
N ALA A 270 18.39 9.51 -5.31
CA ALA A 270 17.40 9.19 -6.32
C ALA A 270 18.01 9.34 -7.73
N PRO A 271 17.69 8.44 -8.68
CA PRO A 271 18.13 8.63 -10.05
C PRO A 271 17.55 9.94 -10.61
N PRO A 272 18.30 10.65 -11.47
CA PRO A 272 17.82 11.90 -12.04
C PRO A 272 16.52 11.63 -12.83
N PRO A 273 15.54 12.55 -12.78
CA PRO A 273 14.29 12.36 -13.50
C PRO A 273 14.59 12.19 -14.99
N LEU A 274 13.96 11.20 -15.61
CA LEU A 274 14.09 10.96 -17.05
C LEU A 274 13.73 12.25 -17.79
N LYS A 275 14.66 12.76 -18.60
CA LYS A 275 14.40 13.92 -19.48
C LYS A 275 13.20 13.55 -20.36
N LYS A 276 12.07 14.22 -20.19
CA LYS A 276 10.93 14.08 -21.09
C LYS A 276 11.43 14.35 -22.51
N LYS A 277 11.45 13.34 -23.39
CA LYS A 277 11.66 13.55 -24.83
C LYS A 277 10.57 14.52 -25.26
N LYS A 278 10.94 15.76 -25.63
CA LYS A 278 10.03 16.62 -26.37
C LYS A 278 9.67 15.84 -27.63
N SER A 279 8.41 15.42 -27.75
CA SER A 279 7.90 14.88 -29.00
C SER A 279 8.05 15.98 -30.04
N SER A 280 9.02 15.81 -30.94
CA SER A 280 9.12 16.61 -32.15
C SER A 280 8.02 16.12 -33.09
N TRP A 281 6.82 16.65 -32.90
CA TRP A 281 5.74 16.51 -33.87
C TRP A 281 5.08 17.87 -34.06
N PHE A 282 5.75 18.72 -34.84
CA PHE A 282 5.28 19.91 -35.58
C PHE A 282 6.56 20.50 -36.21
N GLY A 283 6.72 20.71 -37.51
CA GLY A 283 5.87 20.47 -38.67
C GLY A 283 6.74 20.80 -39.89
N GLY A 284 6.83 19.87 -40.83
CA GLY A 284 7.26 20.19 -42.19
C GLY A 284 6.08 20.75 -42.96
N MET A 285 6.34 21.79 -43.75
CA MET A 285 5.51 22.27 -44.87
C MET A 285 4.30 23.13 -44.47
N PHE A 286 4.47 24.46 -44.47
CA PHE A 286 3.76 25.39 -45.38
C PHE A 286 4.37 26.78 -45.26
N GLY A 287 4.71 27.35 -46.43
CA GLY A 287 5.31 28.67 -46.54
C GLY A 287 4.31 29.82 -46.44
N SER A 288 4.86 30.98 -46.07
CA SER A 288 4.44 32.35 -46.38
C SER A 288 2.98 32.77 -46.13
N SER A 289 2.75 33.61 -45.11
CA SER A 289 2.22 34.97 -45.29
C SER A 289 2.04 35.67 -43.94
N LYS A 290 2.45 36.94 -43.88
CA LYS A 290 2.27 37.87 -42.76
C LYS A 290 0.80 38.25 -42.57
N ARG A 291 0.29 38.19 -41.34
CA ARG A 291 -0.48 39.29 -40.69
C ARG A 291 -0.84 38.93 -39.25
N GLY A 292 -0.64 39.89 -38.34
CA GLY A 292 -0.96 39.74 -36.93
C GLY A 292 -2.47 39.86 -36.64
N SER A 293 -2.90 39.26 -35.53
CA SER A 293 -4.08 39.67 -34.78
C SER A 293 -4.06 39.00 -33.40
N LYS A 294 -4.32 39.79 -32.35
CA LYS A 294 -4.62 39.31 -31.00
C LYS A 294 -6.08 38.83 -31.00
N SER A 295 -6.35 37.62 -30.51
CA SER A 295 -7.73 37.19 -30.19
C SER A 295 -7.84 36.78 -28.73
N LYS A 296 -8.62 37.58 -27.99
CA LYS A 296 -9.30 37.24 -26.75
C LYS A 296 -10.14 35.97 -26.96
N VAL A 297 -10.09 35.04 -26.01
CA VAL A 297 -11.02 33.90 -25.97
C VAL A 297 -12.32 34.41 -25.35
N GLU A 298 -13.41 34.41 -26.13
CA GLU A 298 -14.77 34.62 -25.64
C GLU A 298 -15.36 33.27 -25.19
N GLU A 299 -15.77 33.21 -23.93
CA GLU A 299 -16.45 32.06 -23.30
C GLU A 299 -17.90 32.00 -23.80
N THR A 300 -18.36 30.81 -24.19
CA THR A 300 -19.64 30.65 -24.89
C THR A 300 -20.84 30.67 -23.95
N LYS A 301 -22.03 31.04 -24.45
CA LYS A 301 -23.30 31.03 -23.69
C LYS A 301 -23.65 29.63 -23.12
N GLU A 302 -23.10 28.57 -23.68
CA GLU A 302 -23.34 27.19 -23.26
C GLU A 302 -22.50 26.81 -22.03
N GLU A 303 -21.26 27.28 -21.94
CA GLU A 303 -20.41 27.15 -20.74
C GLU A 303 -20.98 27.90 -19.53
N ARG A 304 -21.67 29.04 -19.76
CA ARG A 304 -22.40 29.74 -18.70
C ARG A 304 -23.63 28.96 -18.21
N ARG A 305 -24.33 28.25 -19.09
CA ARG A 305 -25.50 27.43 -18.71
C ARG A 305 -25.11 26.23 -17.87
N LEU A 306 -24.00 25.57 -18.20
CA LEU A 306 -23.50 24.40 -17.46
C LEU A 306 -23.02 24.77 -16.05
N LYS A 307 -22.39 25.94 -15.86
CA LYS A 307 -22.00 26.43 -14.53
C LYS A 307 -23.18 26.84 -13.65
N GLN A 308 -24.31 27.25 -14.25
CA GLN A 308 -25.50 27.67 -13.51
C GLN A 308 -26.40 26.49 -13.11
N ALA A 309 -26.32 25.36 -13.83
CA ALA A 309 -27.02 24.13 -13.49
C ALA A 309 -26.36 23.38 -12.31
N SER A 310 -25.03 23.41 -12.19
CA SER A 310 -24.32 22.74 -11.08
C SER A 310 -24.50 23.43 -9.72
N SER A 311 -24.92 24.69 -9.69
CA SER A 311 -25.16 25.46 -8.46
C SER A 311 -26.56 25.28 -7.86
N ILE A 312 -27.45 24.50 -8.51
CA ILE A 312 -28.85 24.33 -8.07
C ILE A 312 -29.08 22.98 -7.36
N GLU A 313 -28.18 21.99 -7.51
CA GLU A 313 -28.33 20.67 -6.87
C GLU A 313 -27.80 20.57 -5.42
N GLU A 314 -27.22 21.64 -4.85
CA GLU A 314 -26.64 21.62 -3.50
C GLU A 314 -27.59 22.07 -2.36
N ASN A 315 -28.84 22.44 -2.64
CA ASN A 315 -29.80 22.85 -1.60
C ASN A 315 -31.08 22.01 -1.60
N VAL A 316 -31.00 20.81 -1.04
CA VAL A 316 -32.18 20.08 -0.52
C VAL A 316 -31.83 19.51 0.85
N GLU A 317 -32.15 20.26 1.91
CA GLU A 317 -32.17 19.75 3.28
C GLU A 317 -33.39 18.84 3.51
N PRO A 318 -33.27 17.75 4.30
CA PRO A 318 -34.40 16.90 4.63
C PRO A 318 -35.27 17.53 5.73
N ASN A 319 -36.53 17.80 5.38
CA ASN A 319 -37.56 18.29 6.29
C ASN A 319 -37.99 17.19 7.28
N THR A 320 -37.66 17.36 8.56
CA THR A 320 -38.21 16.57 9.68
C THR A 320 -39.42 17.27 10.28
N GLN A 321 -40.62 16.72 10.08
CA GLN A 321 -41.76 16.84 11.01
C GLN A 321 -42.54 15.52 11.04
N GLY A 322 -42.94 15.11 12.25
CA GLY A 322 -43.33 13.74 12.60
C GLY A 322 -44.81 13.41 12.53
N VAL A 323 -45.06 12.10 12.69
CA VAL A 323 -46.09 11.45 13.52
C VAL A 323 -45.44 10.17 14.04
#